data_AF-A0A3S5XGY7-F1
#
_entry.id   AF-A0A3S5XGY7-F1
#
_cell.length_a   1.000
_cell.length_b   1.000
_cell.length_c   1.000
_cell.angle_alpha   90.00
_cell.angle_beta   90.00
_cell.angle_gamma   90.00
#
_symmetry.space_group_name_H-M   'P 1'
#
loop_
_entity.id
_entity.type
_entity.pdbx_description
1 polymer ?
#
loop_
_entity_poly.entity_id
_entity_poly.type
_entity_poly.pdbx_seq_one_letter_code
_entity_poly.pdbx_strand_id
1 'polypeptide(L)'
;DILGFLKTGPLNADTEVVVGVPAIYLDYVKSNAPANVEVAAQNCYKVDKGAFTGEISPLMLKDVGVNWVILGHSERRQIFGESDELVADKVAFALSNGLKVIACIGETLTERESGKTEEVVFRQTQAIANKIKDWSNVVVAYEPVWAIGTGKTATPQQAQDVHQSLRQWFSKNISADVANSI
;
A
#
# COMPACT_ATOMS: atom_id res chain seq x y z
N ASP A 1 5.41 6.52 23.16
CA ASP A 1 5.15 5.08 23.40
C ASP A 1 5.50 4.19 22.21
N ILE A 2 4.87 4.33 21.04
CA ILE A 2 5.15 3.46 19.87
C ILE A 2 6.65 3.41 19.50
N LEU A 3 7.31 4.56 19.34
CA LEU A 3 8.74 4.60 19.07
C LEU A 3 9.58 3.99 20.20
N GLY A 4 9.13 4.10 21.45
CA GLY A 4 9.80 3.47 22.59
C GLY A 4 9.72 1.94 22.51
N PHE A 5 8.54 1.40 22.20
CA PHE A 5 8.34 -0.02 21.95
C PHE A 5 9.22 -0.52 20.81
N LEU A 6 9.20 0.16 19.66
CA LEU A 6 9.98 -0.23 18.48
C LEU A 6 11.50 -0.20 18.75
N LYS A 7 11.99 0.73 19.57
CA LYS A 7 13.40 0.76 20.00
C LYS A 7 13.78 -0.36 20.96
N THR A 8 12.86 -0.77 21.82
CA THR A 8 13.13 -1.75 22.89
C THR A 8 12.99 -3.18 22.37
N GLY A 9 12.03 -3.41 21.46
CA GLY A 9 11.74 -4.74 20.91
C GLY A 9 11.01 -5.65 21.92
N PRO A 10 11.07 -6.98 21.71
CA PRO A 10 11.82 -7.68 20.66
C PRO A 10 11.17 -7.50 19.27
N LEU A 11 12.00 -7.33 18.24
CA LEU A 11 11.59 -7.39 16.83
C LEU A 11 12.27 -8.60 16.19
N ASN A 12 11.51 -9.39 15.43
CA ASN A 12 12.08 -10.52 14.69
C ASN A 12 12.95 -9.99 13.53
N ALA A 13 14.20 -10.47 13.44
CA ALA A 13 15.12 -10.07 12.38
C ALA A 13 14.65 -10.49 10.97
N ASP A 14 13.80 -11.51 10.88
CA ASP A 14 13.21 -12.00 9.62
C ASP A 14 11.96 -11.22 9.20
N THR A 15 11.61 -10.13 9.90
CA THR A 15 10.41 -9.32 9.63
C THR A 15 10.78 -7.91 9.22
N GLU A 16 10.34 -7.49 8.03
CA GLU A 16 10.39 -6.08 7.63
C GLU A 16 9.26 -5.31 8.35
N VAL A 17 9.62 -4.26 9.08
CA VAL A 17 8.67 -3.43 9.84
C VAL A 17 8.59 -2.06 9.19
N VAL A 18 7.39 -1.64 8.82
CA VAL A 18 7.11 -0.32 8.23
C VAL A 18 6.01 0.38 9.03
N VAL A 19 6.22 1.63 9.44
CA VAL A 19 5.24 2.41 10.20
C VAL A 19 4.64 3.51 9.31
N GLY A 20 3.32 3.47 9.09
CA GLY A 20 2.57 4.51 8.39
C GLY A 20 2.32 5.73 9.28
N VAL A 21 2.86 6.89 8.91
CA VAL A 21 2.88 8.09 9.76
C VAL A 21 2.17 9.26 9.05
N PRO A 22 1.33 10.04 9.77
CA PRO A 22 0.76 11.27 9.22
C PRO A 22 1.86 12.25 8.78
N ALA A 23 1.65 12.93 7.64
CA ALA A 23 2.69 13.71 6.98
C ALA A 23 3.41 14.72 7.90
N ILE A 24 2.65 15.36 8.80
CA ILE A 24 3.16 16.37 9.75
C ILE A 24 4.16 15.83 10.79
N TYR A 25 4.28 14.49 10.91
CA TYR A 25 5.19 13.84 11.86
C TYR A 25 6.26 12.98 11.18
N LEU A 26 6.32 12.94 9.84
CA LEU A 26 7.21 12.05 9.11
C LEU A 26 8.68 12.25 9.46
N ASP A 27 9.16 13.49 9.40
CA ASP A 27 10.56 13.84 9.69
C ASP A 27 10.96 13.48 11.13
N TYR A 28 10.10 13.84 12.09
CA TYR A 28 10.30 13.49 13.50
C TYR A 28 10.38 11.98 13.71
N VAL A 29 9.44 11.21 13.14
CA VAL A 29 9.42 9.75 13.32
C VAL A 29 10.60 9.10 12.60
N LYS A 30 10.94 9.53 11.37
CA LYS A 30 12.09 8.97 10.65
C LYS A 30 13.40 9.22 11.39
N SER A 31 13.57 10.41 11.96
CA SER A 31 14.76 10.76 12.76
C SER A 31 14.86 9.99 14.08
N ASN A 32 13.75 9.45 14.59
CA ASN A 32 13.69 8.79 15.89
C ASN A 32 13.40 7.28 15.81
N ALA A 33 13.06 6.72 14.66
CA ALA A 33 12.86 5.28 14.50
C ALA A 33 14.20 4.54 14.55
N PRO A 34 14.24 3.30 15.08
CA PRO A 34 15.44 2.47 15.01
C PRO A 34 15.74 2.09 13.54
N ALA A 35 17.01 1.81 13.22
CA ALA A 35 17.46 1.60 11.84
C ALA A 35 16.80 0.40 11.12
N ASN A 36 16.29 -0.58 11.87
CA ASN A 36 15.57 -1.75 11.35
C ASN A 36 14.05 -1.53 11.20
N VAL A 37 13.57 -0.30 11.38
CA VAL A 37 12.17 0.07 11.18
C VAL A 37 12.10 1.16 10.11
N GLU A 38 11.34 0.86 9.06
CA GLU A 38 11.05 1.80 8.00
C GLU A 38 9.85 2.69 8.33
N VAL A 39 9.78 3.84 7.67
CA VAL A 39 8.70 4.81 7.81
C VAL A 39 8.02 4.98 6.46
N ALA A 40 6.70 4.97 6.44
CA ALA A 40 5.87 5.20 5.28
C ALA A 40 5.02 6.45 5.43
N ALA A 41 4.89 7.23 4.35
CA ALA A 41 3.83 8.23 4.24
C ALA A 41 2.48 7.55 3.97
N GLN A 42 1.39 8.18 4.42
CA GLN A 42 0.04 7.62 4.25
C GLN A 42 -0.58 7.92 2.87
N ASN A 43 -0.01 8.84 2.10
CA ASN A 43 -0.41 9.19 0.74
C ASN A 43 0.67 10.08 0.10
N CYS A 44 0.72 10.14 -1.24
CA CYS A 44 1.43 11.17 -2.00
C CYS A 44 0.72 11.43 -3.34
N TYR A 45 1.15 12.48 -4.04
CA TYR A 45 0.57 12.83 -5.34
C TYR A 45 1.37 12.28 -6.53
N LYS A 46 0.79 12.42 -7.73
CA LYS A 46 1.26 11.77 -8.97
C LYS A 46 2.23 12.61 -9.82
N VAL A 47 2.71 13.74 -9.32
CA VAL A 47 3.67 14.61 -10.01
C VAL A 47 4.67 15.22 -9.03
N ASP A 48 5.76 15.76 -9.54
CA ASP A 48 6.91 16.24 -8.76
C ASP A 48 6.60 17.50 -7.95
N LYS A 49 5.95 18.48 -8.59
CA LYS A 49 5.59 19.80 -8.06
C LYS A 49 4.49 20.43 -8.91
N GLY A 50 3.87 21.49 -8.38
CA GLY A 50 2.91 22.29 -9.13
C GLY A 50 1.85 22.91 -8.23
N ALA A 51 0.76 23.38 -8.85
CA ALA A 51 -0.36 23.99 -8.17
C ALA A 51 -1.30 22.95 -7.54
N PHE A 52 -0.77 22.18 -6.58
CA PHE A 52 -1.48 21.11 -5.85
C PHE A 52 -1.47 21.38 -4.34
N THR A 53 -2.10 22.49 -3.95
CA THR A 53 -2.14 22.93 -2.55
C THR A 53 -2.63 21.83 -1.62
N GLY A 54 -1.81 21.48 -0.62
CA GLY A 54 -2.11 20.46 0.39
C GLY A 54 -1.55 19.07 0.08
N GLU A 55 -1.10 18.80 -1.14
CA GLU A 55 -0.48 17.53 -1.50
C GLU A 55 1.04 17.53 -1.22
N ILE A 56 1.60 16.31 -1.07
CA ILE A 56 3.05 16.07 -0.94
C ILE A 56 3.52 15.17 -2.08
N SER A 57 4.73 15.40 -2.60
CA SER A 57 5.30 14.60 -3.69
C SER A 57 6.23 13.50 -3.18
N PRO A 58 6.45 12.43 -3.96
CA PRO A 58 7.48 11.43 -3.66
C PRO A 58 8.88 12.02 -3.40
N LEU A 59 9.22 13.12 -4.07
CA LEU A 59 10.52 13.77 -3.89
C LEU A 59 10.64 14.42 -2.51
N MET A 60 9.56 15.03 -1.99
CA MET A 60 9.54 15.57 -0.63
C MET A 60 9.70 14.47 0.43
N LEU A 61 9.10 13.30 0.18
CA LEU A 61 9.26 12.15 1.08
C LEU A 61 10.71 11.67 1.13
N LYS A 62 11.36 11.53 -0.03
CA LYS A 62 12.77 11.15 -0.09
C LYS A 62 13.70 12.17 0.55
N ASP A 63 13.39 13.46 0.43
CA ASP A 63 14.18 14.54 1.01
C ASP A 63 14.33 14.40 2.55
N VAL A 64 13.27 13.90 3.21
CA VAL A 64 13.27 13.58 4.65
C VAL A 64 13.62 12.11 4.96
N GLY A 65 14.15 11.37 3.99
CA GLY A 65 14.59 9.97 4.15
C GLY A 65 13.46 8.94 4.29
N VAL A 66 12.22 9.30 3.93
CA VAL A 66 11.07 8.39 3.92
C VAL A 66 10.98 7.71 2.56
N ASN A 67 11.15 6.38 2.56
CA ASN A 67 11.27 5.59 1.34
C ASN A 67 10.04 4.73 1.02
N TRP A 68 8.99 4.75 1.85
CA TRP A 68 7.75 4.01 1.64
C TRP A 68 6.55 4.95 1.54
N VAL A 69 5.53 4.53 0.79
CA VAL A 69 4.23 5.21 0.76
C VAL A 69 3.08 4.21 0.63
N ILE A 70 2.01 4.44 1.37
CA ILE A 70 0.73 3.72 1.24
C ILE A 70 -0.10 4.43 0.17
N LEU A 71 -0.60 3.67 -0.81
CA LEU A 71 -1.39 4.20 -1.92
C LEU A 71 -2.61 3.33 -2.19
N GLY A 72 -3.73 3.98 -2.53
CA GLY A 72 -4.99 3.29 -2.78
C GLY A 72 -5.69 2.75 -1.54
N HIS A 73 -5.36 3.25 -0.34
CA HIS A 73 -6.05 2.88 0.90
C HIS A 73 -7.56 3.04 0.75
N SER A 74 -8.33 2.14 1.34
CA SER A 74 -9.80 2.14 1.25
C SER A 74 -10.43 3.51 1.55
N GLU A 75 -9.95 4.24 2.55
CA GLU A 75 -10.43 5.59 2.90
C GLU A 75 -10.19 6.59 1.76
N ARG A 76 -9.02 6.54 1.11
CA ARG A 76 -8.70 7.39 -0.07
C ARG A 76 -9.65 7.11 -1.22
N ARG A 77 -10.02 5.84 -1.43
CA ARG A 77 -10.95 5.44 -2.49
C ARG A 77 -12.40 5.81 -2.18
N GLN A 78 -12.88 5.45 -0.99
CA GLN A 78 -14.30 5.54 -0.63
C GLN A 78 -14.71 6.93 -0.14
N ILE A 79 -13.86 7.59 0.65
CA ILE A 79 -14.16 8.90 1.26
C ILE A 79 -13.71 10.03 0.33
N PHE A 80 -12.50 9.90 -0.23
CA PHE A 80 -11.90 10.94 -1.05
C PHE A 80 -12.04 10.71 -2.56
N GLY A 81 -12.63 9.58 -2.98
CA GLY A 81 -12.96 9.33 -4.38
C GLY A 81 -11.76 9.05 -5.30
N GLU A 82 -10.64 8.55 -4.78
CA GLU A 82 -9.51 8.19 -5.65
C GLU A 82 -9.85 6.98 -6.54
N SER A 83 -9.85 7.20 -7.86
CA SER A 83 -10.10 6.14 -8.84
C SER A 83 -8.90 5.19 -8.98
N ASP A 84 -9.13 4.02 -9.57
CA ASP A 84 -8.08 3.05 -9.87
C ASP A 84 -6.98 3.64 -10.75
N GLU A 85 -7.35 4.46 -11.74
CA GLU A 85 -6.42 5.12 -12.64
C GLU A 85 -5.55 6.14 -11.89
N LEU A 86 -6.15 6.92 -10.98
CA LEU A 86 -5.40 7.87 -10.16
C LEU A 86 -4.43 7.14 -9.23
N VAL A 87 -4.87 6.07 -8.58
CA VAL A 87 -3.99 5.25 -7.73
C VAL A 87 -2.86 4.66 -8.56
N ALA A 88 -3.15 4.09 -9.73
CA ALA A 88 -2.14 3.52 -10.62
C ALA A 88 -1.12 4.56 -11.10
N ASP A 89 -1.56 5.77 -11.44
CA ASP A 89 -0.68 6.90 -11.76
C ASP A 89 0.24 7.25 -10.57
N LYS A 90 -0.31 7.30 -9.34
CA LYS A 90 0.48 7.57 -8.12
C LYS A 90 1.50 6.47 -7.85
N VAL A 91 1.11 5.20 -7.98
CA VAL A 91 2.01 4.05 -7.77
C VAL A 91 3.18 4.12 -8.74
N ALA A 92 2.90 4.29 -10.02
CA ALA A 92 3.95 4.41 -11.04
C ALA A 92 4.87 5.60 -10.78
N PHE A 93 4.32 6.76 -10.42
CA PHE A 93 5.12 7.94 -10.14
C PHE A 93 6.00 7.78 -8.89
N ALA A 94 5.47 7.21 -7.80
CA ALA A 94 6.22 6.92 -6.58
C ALA A 94 7.40 5.98 -6.86
N LEU A 95 7.15 4.86 -7.56
CA LEU A 95 8.19 3.90 -7.94
C LEU A 95 9.25 4.52 -8.85
N SER A 96 8.84 5.32 -9.85
CA SER A 96 9.78 6.00 -10.76
C SER A 96 10.72 6.99 -10.04
N ASN A 97 10.34 7.46 -8.85
CA ASN A 97 11.15 8.32 -8.00
C ASN A 97 11.92 7.54 -6.92
N GLY A 98 11.85 6.21 -6.92
CA GLY A 98 12.60 5.33 -6.02
C GLY A 98 11.95 5.11 -4.66
N LEU A 99 10.65 5.39 -4.52
CA LEU A 99 9.91 4.93 -3.34
C LEU A 99 9.49 3.47 -3.51
N LYS A 100 9.37 2.77 -2.39
CA LYS A 100 8.63 1.52 -2.26
C LYS A 100 7.15 1.81 -1.97
N VAL A 101 6.26 0.94 -2.42
CA VAL A 101 4.81 1.19 -2.35
C VAL A 101 4.09 0.05 -1.65
N ILE A 102 3.25 0.40 -0.68
CA ILE A 102 2.20 -0.48 -0.15
C ILE A 102 0.92 -0.14 -0.92
N ALA A 103 0.57 -0.96 -1.91
CA ALA A 103 -0.58 -0.77 -2.77
C ALA A 103 -1.81 -1.50 -2.19
N CYS A 104 -2.78 -0.74 -1.73
CA CYS A 104 -3.98 -1.29 -1.12
C CYS A 104 -5.07 -1.62 -2.16
N ILE A 105 -5.67 -2.79 -1.98
CA ILE A 105 -6.80 -3.30 -2.76
C ILE A 105 -7.81 -3.99 -1.84
N GLY A 106 -9.08 -4.02 -2.25
CA GLY A 106 -10.12 -4.66 -1.47
C GLY A 106 -11.52 -4.28 -1.95
N GLU A 107 -12.47 -5.14 -1.62
CA GLU A 107 -13.89 -5.00 -1.92
C GLU A 107 -14.68 -4.44 -0.73
N THR A 108 -15.80 -3.79 -1.04
CA THR A 108 -16.82 -3.39 -0.08
C THR A 108 -17.67 -4.57 0.38
N LEU A 109 -18.43 -4.38 1.47
CA LEU A 109 -19.36 -5.43 1.96
C LEU A 109 -20.36 -5.85 0.87
N THR A 110 -20.94 -4.88 0.16
CA THR A 110 -21.92 -5.14 -0.90
C THR A 110 -21.31 -5.92 -2.06
N GLU A 111 -20.08 -5.60 -2.46
CA GLU A 111 -19.37 -6.36 -3.49
C GLU A 111 -19.06 -7.79 -3.04
N ARG A 112 -18.66 -7.98 -1.77
CA ARG A 112 -18.45 -9.31 -1.18
C ARG A 112 -19.73 -10.14 -1.18
N GLU A 113 -20.82 -9.59 -0.66
CA GLU A 113 -22.13 -10.25 -0.59
C GLU A 113 -22.70 -10.57 -1.98
N SER A 114 -22.29 -9.81 -3.00
CA SER A 114 -22.64 -10.05 -4.41
C SER A 114 -21.68 -11.00 -5.14
N GLY A 115 -20.70 -11.60 -4.45
CA GLY A 115 -19.74 -12.52 -5.05
C GLY A 115 -18.71 -11.87 -5.98
N LYS A 116 -18.43 -10.57 -5.82
CA LYS A 116 -17.57 -9.78 -6.72
C LYS A 116 -16.16 -9.54 -6.20
N THR A 117 -15.75 -10.18 -5.11
CA THR A 117 -14.41 -9.96 -4.51
C THR A 117 -13.30 -10.06 -5.54
N GLU A 118 -13.24 -11.16 -6.31
CA GLU A 118 -12.19 -11.37 -7.31
C GLU A 118 -12.24 -10.32 -8.44
N GLU A 119 -13.43 -10.00 -8.93
CA GLU A 119 -13.62 -8.95 -9.95
C GLU A 119 -13.03 -7.62 -9.49
N VAL A 120 -13.31 -7.23 -8.24
CA VAL A 120 -12.84 -5.96 -7.67
C VAL A 120 -11.33 -5.94 -7.46
N VAL A 121 -10.78 -6.95 -6.78
CA VAL A 121 -9.33 -6.97 -6.49
C VAL A 121 -8.50 -7.15 -7.75
N PHE A 122 -8.99 -7.91 -8.75
CA PHE A 122 -8.30 -8.04 -10.04
C PHE A 122 -8.39 -6.76 -10.86
N ARG A 123 -9.52 -6.05 -10.89
CA ARG A 123 -9.64 -4.75 -11.56
C ARG A 123 -8.65 -3.73 -10.98
N GLN A 124 -8.61 -3.61 -9.65
CA GLN A 124 -7.71 -2.69 -8.96
C GLN A 124 -6.23 -3.05 -9.20
N THR A 125 -5.88 -4.33 -9.14
CA THR A 125 -4.52 -4.82 -9.41
C THR A 125 -4.12 -4.62 -10.88
N GLN A 126 -5.04 -4.87 -11.82
CA GLN A 126 -4.84 -4.69 -13.25
C GLN A 126 -4.55 -3.22 -13.59
N ALA A 127 -5.23 -2.28 -12.95
CA ALA A 127 -4.97 -0.85 -13.17
C ALA A 127 -3.51 -0.49 -12.84
N ILE A 128 -2.98 -1.00 -11.74
CA ILE A 128 -1.56 -0.84 -11.36
C ILE A 128 -0.64 -1.54 -12.37
N ALA A 129 -0.93 -2.78 -12.73
CA ALA A 129 -0.16 -3.57 -13.71
C ALA A 129 -0.11 -2.94 -15.11
N ASN A 130 -1.09 -2.11 -15.47
CA ASN A 130 -1.09 -1.36 -16.72
C ASN A 130 -0.06 -0.23 -16.73
N LYS A 131 0.37 0.26 -15.56
CA LYS A 131 1.28 1.39 -15.40
C LYS A 131 2.70 1.00 -15.00
N ILE A 132 2.88 -0.19 -14.41
CA ILE A 132 4.19 -0.66 -13.93
C ILE A 132 4.54 -2.03 -14.53
N LYS A 133 5.84 -2.33 -14.57
CA LYS A 133 6.37 -3.64 -15.01
C LYS A 133 7.20 -4.31 -13.93
N ASP A 134 7.95 -3.52 -13.17
CA ASP A 134 8.72 -3.97 -12.03
C ASP A 134 7.87 -3.88 -10.74
N TRP A 135 7.76 -5.00 -10.03
CA TRP A 135 7.02 -5.16 -8.79
C TRP A 135 7.94 -5.37 -7.58
N SER A 136 9.27 -5.34 -7.76
CA SER A 136 10.26 -5.62 -6.72
C SER A 136 10.17 -4.69 -5.50
N ASN A 137 9.60 -3.49 -5.67
CA ASN A 137 9.40 -2.49 -4.63
C ASN A 137 7.91 -2.26 -4.30
N VAL A 138 7.06 -3.26 -4.55
CA VAL A 138 5.62 -3.20 -4.29
C VAL A 138 5.21 -4.31 -3.34
N VAL A 139 4.47 -3.95 -2.29
CA VAL A 139 3.70 -4.86 -1.45
C VAL A 139 2.22 -4.63 -1.77
N VAL A 140 1.47 -5.70 -2.04
CA VAL A 140 0.02 -5.62 -2.22
C VAL A 140 -0.66 -5.92 -0.90
N ALA A 141 -1.36 -4.93 -0.36
CA ALA A 141 -2.15 -5.08 0.85
C ALA A 141 -3.61 -5.37 0.48
N TYR A 142 -4.04 -6.61 0.64
CA TYR A 142 -5.47 -6.96 0.56
C TYR A 142 -6.15 -6.57 1.88
N GLU A 143 -7.00 -5.56 1.80
CA GLU A 143 -7.77 -5.02 2.92
C GLU A 143 -9.27 -4.94 2.57
N PRO A 144 -10.07 -5.98 2.88
CA PRO A 144 -11.52 -5.92 2.66
C PRO A 144 -12.10 -4.74 3.44
N VAL A 145 -12.77 -3.80 2.75
CA VAL A 145 -13.20 -2.51 3.33
C VAL A 145 -14.12 -2.72 4.52
N TRP A 146 -14.91 -3.79 4.51
CA TRP A 146 -15.84 -4.15 5.57
C TRP A 146 -15.17 -4.62 6.87
N ALA A 147 -13.86 -4.93 6.84
CA ALA A 147 -13.09 -5.34 8.01
C ALA A 147 -12.34 -4.18 8.69
N ILE A 148 -12.34 -2.99 8.08
CA ILE A 148 -11.54 -1.85 8.55
C ILE A 148 -12.32 -1.09 9.62
N GLY A 149 -11.83 -1.13 10.87
CA GLY A 149 -12.42 -0.38 11.99
C GLY A 149 -13.79 -0.86 12.47
N THR A 150 -14.32 -1.95 11.92
CA THR A 150 -15.68 -2.47 12.24
C THR A 150 -15.68 -3.53 13.35
N GLY A 151 -14.52 -4.05 13.74
CA GLY A 151 -14.39 -5.20 14.64
C GLY A 151 -14.78 -6.54 14.00
N LYS A 152 -15.22 -6.55 12.74
CA LYS A 152 -15.39 -7.76 11.93
C LYS A 152 -14.08 -8.03 11.21
N THR A 153 -13.56 -9.24 11.29
CA THR A 153 -12.33 -9.64 10.60
C THR A 153 -12.64 -10.73 9.60
N ALA A 154 -11.93 -10.73 8.47
CA ALA A 154 -11.95 -11.88 7.58
C ALA A 154 -11.43 -13.10 8.32
N THR A 155 -12.08 -14.25 8.12
CA THR A 155 -11.52 -15.49 8.64
C THR A 155 -10.19 -15.78 7.93
N PRO A 156 -9.27 -16.51 8.57
CA PRO A 156 -8.01 -16.89 7.91
C PRO A 156 -8.21 -17.55 6.54
N GLN A 157 -9.25 -18.37 6.40
CA GLN A 157 -9.60 -19.01 5.13
C GLN A 157 -10.04 -17.99 4.07
N GLN A 158 -10.88 -17.02 4.42
CA GLN A 158 -11.33 -15.98 3.49
C GLN A 158 -10.15 -15.13 2.97
N ALA A 159 -9.19 -14.81 3.84
CA ALA A 159 -7.97 -14.10 3.44
C ALA A 159 -7.09 -14.98 2.55
N GLN A 160 -6.89 -16.25 2.93
CA GLN A 160 -6.10 -17.22 2.17
C GLN A 160 -6.63 -17.43 0.76
N ASP A 161 -7.95 -17.59 0.59
CA ASP A 161 -8.58 -17.80 -0.72
C ASP A 161 -8.30 -16.62 -1.65
N VAL A 162 -8.48 -15.39 -1.17
CA VAL A 162 -8.24 -14.18 -1.97
C VAL A 162 -6.74 -14.00 -2.28
N HIS A 163 -5.87 -14.24 -1.31
CA HIS A 163 -4.41 -14.17 -1.53
C HIS A 163 -3.95 -15.21 -2.55
N GLN A 164 -4.51 -16.41 -2.51
CA GLN A 164 -4.22 -17.47 -3.49
C GLN A 164 -4.70 -17.05 -4.89
N SER A 165 -5.94 -16.57 -5.03
CA SER A 165 -6.48 -16.08 -6.30
C SER A 165 -5.67 -14.91 -6.86
N LEU A 166 -5.21 -13.98 -6.02
CA LEU A 166 -4.34 -12.87 -6.42
C LEU A 166 -2.98 -13.37 -6.93
N ARG A 167 -2.31 -14.29 -6.22
CA ARG A 167 -1.03 -14.85 -6.70
C ARG A 167 -1.19 -15.63 -8.01
N GLN A 168 -2.31 -16.35 -8.20
CA GLN A 168 -2.63 -16.98 -9.48
C GLN A 168 -2.83 -15.95 -10.60
N TRP A 169 -3.50 -14.84 -10.29
CA TRP A 169 -3.65 -13.72 -11.21
C TRP A 169 -2.29 -13.14 -11.60
N PHE A 170 -1.38 -12.92 -10.64
CA PHE A 170 -0.01 -12.45 -10.91
C PHE A 170 0.77 -13.42 -11.79
N SER A 171 0.68 -14.72 -11.49
CA SER A 171 1.38 -15.77 -12.25
C SER A 171 0.94 -15.79 -13.71
N LYS A 172 -0.36 -15.63 -13.95
CA LYS A 172 -0.95 -15.63 -15.30
C LYS A 172 -0.70 -14.33 -16.08
N ASN A 173 -0.79 -13.18 -15.43
CA ASN A 173 -0.84 -11.88 -16.11
C ASN A 173 0.48 -11.10 -16.07
N ILE A 174 1.38 -11.42 -15.13
CA ILE A 174 2.68 -10.75 -14.95
C ILE A 174 3.83 -11.73 -15.15
N SER A 175 4.09 -12.60 -14.17
CA SER A 175 5.04 -13.72 -14.25
C SER A 175 4.95 -14.60 -13.01
N ALA A 176 5.44 -15.84 -13.12
CA ALA A 176 5.56 -16.75 -11.97
C ALA A 176 6.53 -16.20 -10.89
N ASP A 177 7.61 -15.52 -11.31
CA ASP A 177 8.58 -14.96 -10.36
C ASP A 177 7.97 -13.84 -9.51
N VAL A 178 7.22 -12.91 -10.13
CA VAL A 178 6.52 -11.86 -9.39
C VAL A 178 5.46 -12.45 -8.46
N ALA A 179 4.74 -13.49 -8.90
CA ALA A 179 3.74 -14.16 -8.07
C ALA A 179 4.32 -14.83 -6.82
N ASN A 180 5.57 -15.27 -6.86
CA ASN A 180 6.26 -15.88 -5.72
C ASN A 180 6.89 -14.85 -4.78
N SER A 181 7.13 -13.63 -5.26
CA SER A 181 7.73 -12.55 -4.47
C SER A 181 6.72 -11.62 -3.79
N ILE A 182 5.43 -11.70 -4.14
CA ILE A 182 4.36 -10.81 -3.66
C ILE A 182 3.39 -11.48 -2.67
#